data_AF-A0A3N2KHJ4-F1
#
_entry.id   AF-A0A3N2KHJ4-F1
#
_cell.length_a   1.000
_cell.length_b   1.000
_cell.length_c   1.000
_cell.angle_alpha   90.00
_cell.angle_beta   90.00
_cell.angle_gamma   90.00
#
_symmetry.space_group_name_H-M   'P 1'
#
loop_
_entity.id
_entity.type
_entity.pdbx_description
1 polymer ?
#
loop_
_entity_poly.entity_id
_entity_poly.type
_entity_poly.pdbx_seq_one_letter_code
_entity_poly.pdbx_strand_id
1 'polypeptide(L)'
;MNQAEKAIEEDFDDYAYDSNYDLYDSLDCEDVRDMTDRPSRFVQRHILPGLHPLIEEIRANNGAAKMGEELRCPMCGRKFVKKSYQQKFCTNNCKVKYHNKRQVWY
;
A
#
# COMPACT_ATOMS: atom_id res chain seq x y z
N MET A 1 -54.10 24.44 0.38
CA MET A 1 -54.03 23.07 -0.17
C MET A 1 -54.09 23.22 -1.69
N ASN A 2 -52.98 23.65 -2.26
CA ASN A 2 -51.97 22.80 -2.93
C ASN A 2 -52.31 22.72 -4.42
N GLN A 3 -51.93 23.79 -5.12
CA GLN A 3 -51.77 23.80 -6.57
C GLN A 3 -50.70 22.76 -6.93
N ALA A 4 -51.09 21.73 -7.66
CA ALA A 4 -50.15 20.77 -8.25
C ALA A 4 -49.76 21.32 -9.63
N GLU A 5 -48.73 22.18 -9.64
CA GLU A 5 -48.16 22.72 -10.85
C GLU A 5 -47.09 21.77 -11.41
N LYS A 6 -47.36 21.33 -12.65
CA LYS A 6 -46.42 21.01 -13.74
C LYS A 6 -45.26 20.07 -13.40
N ALA A 7 -45.43 18.82 -13.86
CA ALA A 7 -44.31 17.96 -14.23
C ALA A 7 -43.47 18.69 -15.29
N ILE A 8 -42.22 18.99 -14.95
CA ILE A 8 -41.20 19.46 -15.86
C ILE A 8 -40.48 18.20 -16.36
N GLU A 9 -40.65 17.88 -17.64
CA GLU A 9 -39.69 17.10 -18.41
C GLU A 9 -38.49 18.01 -18.68
N GLU A 10 -37.30 17.60 -18.23
CA GLU A 10 -36.02 18.06 -18.78
C GLU A 10 -35.08 16.86 -18.89
N ASP A 11 -34.90 16.42 -20.14
CA ASP A 11 -33.79 15.59 -20.60
C ASP A 11 -32.45 16.27 -20.27
N PHE A 12 -31.45 15.52 -19.81
CA PHE A 12 -30.04 15.78 -20.16
C PHE A 12 -29.17 14.54 -19.82
N ASP A 13 -28.90 13.74 -20.84
CA ASP A 13 -27.81 12.76 -20.88
C ASP A 13 -26.47 13.46 -20.58
N ASP A 14 -25.66 12.94 -19.64
CA ASP A 14 -24.23 13.27 -19.64
C ASP A 14 -23.27 12.29 -18.94
N TYR A 15 -23.62 11.00 -18.86
CA TYR A 15 -22.60 9.98 -18.59
C TYR A 15 -22.74 8.83 -19.58
N ALA A 16 -22.43 9.16 -20.84
CA ALA A 16 -21.86 8.19 -21.75
C ALA A 16 -20.66 7.55 -21.05
N TYR A 17 -20.88 6.36 -20.49
CA TYR A 17 -19.82 5.48 -20.02
C TYR A 17 -18.99 5.14 -21.25
N ASP A 18 -17.84 5.82 -21.41
CA ASP A 18 -16.91 5.64 -22.51
C ASP A 18 -16.50 4.16 -22.59
N SER A 19 -17.19 3.41 -23.45
CA SER A 19 -17.00 1.98 -23.66
C SER A 19 -15.77 1.72 -24.54
N ASN A 20 -14.65 2.35 -24.20
CA ASN A 20 -13.40 2.23 -24.95
C ASN A 20 -12.24 1.76 -24.07
N TYR A 21 -12.51 0.81 -23.17
CA TYR A 21 -11.46 0.10 -22.43
C TYR A 21 -10.95 -1.17 -23.12
N ASP A 22 -11.49 -1.52 -24.29
CA ASP A 22 -11.10 -2.72 -25.04
C ASP A 22 -10.24 -2.42 -26.29
N LEU A 23 -9.91 -1.16 -26.58
CA LEU A 23 -9.07 -0.79 -27.74
C LEU A 23 -7.57 -0.67 -27.42
N TYR A 24 -7.17 -0.88 -26.17
CA TYR A 24 -5.75 -0.87 -25.77
C TYR A 24 -5.13 -2.28 -25.65
N ASP A 25 -5.75 -3.29 -26.26
CA ASP A 25 -5.25 -4.67 -26.32
C ASP A 25 -4.75 -5.09 -27.73
N SER A 26 -4.68 -4.14 -28.68
CA SER A 26 -4.39 -4.43 -30.09
C SER A 26 -3.19 -3.68 -30.69
N LEU A 27 -2.36 -3.01 -29.87
CA LEU A 27 -1.05 -2.57 -30.32
C LEU A 27 -0.03 -3.62 -29.90
N ASP A 28 0.61 -4.22 -30.90
CA ASP A 28 1.82 -5.05 -30.79
C ASP A 28 2.89 -4.36 -29.93
N CYS A 29 2.76 -4.49 -28.62
CA CYS A 29 3.87 -4.41 -27.71
C CYS A 29 4.22 -5.86 -27.43
N GLU A 30 5.31 -6.33 -28.06
CA GLU A 30 5.98 -7.55 -27.61
C GLU A 30 5.97 -7.58 -26.08
N ASP A 31 5.63 -8.73 -25.53
CA ASP A 31 5.34 -8.97 -24.12
C ASP A 31 6.46 -8.43 -23.19
N VAL A 32 6.42 -7.13 -22.86
CA VAL A 32 7.32 -6.51 -21.87
C VAL A 32 6.74 -6.71 -20.45
N ARG A 33 6.04 -7.83 -20.23
CA ARG A 33 5.59 -8.25 -18.89
C ARG A 33 6.60 -9.18 -18.23
N ASP A 34 7.90 -8.89 -18.33
CA ASP A 34 8.92 -9.53 -17.49
C ASP A 34 10.06 -8.59 -17.09
N MET A 35 9.73 -7.35 -16.75
CA MET A 35 10.68 -6.40 -16.15
C MET A 35 10.10 -5.76 -14.88
N THR A 36 9.28 -6.49 -14.14
CA THR A 36 9.20 -6.20 -12.71
C THR A 36 10.32 -7.01 -12.08
N ASP A 37 11.28 -6.36 -11.42
CA ASP A 37 12.26 -6.96 -10.49
C ASP A 37 11.54 -7.62 -9.29
N ARG A 38 10.56 -8.47 -9.56
CA ARG A 38 9.73 -9.14 -8.58
C ARG A 38 10.35 -10.50 -8.39
N PRO A 39 10.90 -10.77 -7.18
CA PRO A 39 11.63 -12.01 -6.95
C PRO A 39 10.71 -13.18 -7.25
N SER A 40 11.26 -14.20 -7.90
CA SER A 40 10.68 -15.52 -7.90
C SER A 40 10.25 -15.90 -6.48
N ARG A 41 9.09 -16.55 -6.36
CA ARG A 41 8.50 -16.98 -5.08
C ARG A 41 9.43 -17.91 -4.28
N PHE A 42 10.46 -18.44 -4.93
CA PHE A 42 11.45 -19.36 -4.40
C PHE A 42 12.75 -18.69 -3.89
N VAL A 43 12.92 -17.37 -4.05
CA VAL A 43 14.10 -16.68 -3.53
C VAL A 43 13.97 -16.49 -2.02
N GLN A 44 14.88 -17.14 -1.27
CA GLN A 44 14.93 -17.02 0.18
C GLN A 44 15.36 -15.59 0.54
N ARG A 45 14.44 -14.82 1.11
CA ARG A 45 14.73 -13.47 1.60
C ARG A 45 15.70 -13.56 2.78
N HIS A 46 16.95 -13.20 2.56
CA HIS A 46 17.91 -13.09 3.66
C HIS A 46 17.53 -11.90 4.55
N ILE A 47 17.37 -12.15 5.84
CA ILE A 47 17.34 -11.07 6.84
C ILE A 47 18.75 -10.48 6.85
N LEU A 48 18.84 -9.18 6.64
CA LEU A 48 20.12 -8.50 6.46
C LEU A 48 21.16 -8.84 7.51
N PRO A 49 22.45 -8.92 7.12
CA PRO A 49 23.52 -8.85 8.09
C PRO A 49 23.42 -7.53 8.89
N GLY A 50 23.35 -7.63 10.22
CA GLY A 50 23.37 -6.49 11.14
C GLY A 50 22.02 -5.85 11.47
N LEU A 51 20.88 -6.50 11.19
CA LEU A 51 19.59 -6.12 11.76
C LEU A 51 19.28 -6.96 13.02
N HIS A 52 18.57 -6.37 13.99
CA HIS A 52 18.21 -7.05 15.24
C HIS A 52 17.31 -8.28 14.94
N PRO A 53 17.55 -9.45 15.56
CA PRO A 53 16.82 -10.68 15.24
C PRO A 53 15.31 -10.57 15.49
N LEU A 54 14.89 -9.76 16.47
CA LEU A 54 13.48 -9.60 16.85
C LEU A 54 12.71 -8.55 16.04
N ILE A 55 13.23 -8.13 14.88
CA ILE A 55 12.60 -7.03 14.10
C ILE A 55 11.21 -7.36 13.61
N GLU A 56 11.00 -8.60 13.15
CA GLU A 56 9.67 -9.05 12.72
C GLU A 56 8.70 -9.18 13.90
N GLU A 57 9.18 -9.64 15.05
CA GLU A 57 8.37 -9.75 16.27
C GLU A 57 7.92 -8.37 16.75
N ILE A 58 8.84 -7.41 16.87
CA ILE A 58 8.51 -6.02 17.26
C ILE A 58 7.53 -5.41 16.25
N ARG A 59 7.74 -5.65 14.95
CA ARG A 59 6.82 -5.16 13.90
C ARG A 59 5.43 -5.79 13.99
N ALA A 60 5.34 -7.08 14.31
CA ALA A 60 4.08 -7.78 14.50
C ALA A 60 3.33 -7.25 15.73
N ASN A 61 4.03 -7.10 16.86
CA ASN A 61 3.51 -6.52 18.10
C ASN A 61 2.99 -5.10 17.87
N ASN A 62 3.76 -4.24 17.19
CA ASN A 62 3.32 -2.89 16.81
C ASN A 62 2.08 -2.90 15.90
N GLY A 63 1.91 -3.95 15.09
CA GLY A 63 0.73 -4.15 14.25
C GLY A 63 -0.52 -4.44 15.06
N ALA A 64 -0.41 -5.29 16.09
CA ALA A 64 -1.51 -5.68 16.97
C ALA A 64 -1.86 -4.61 18.04
N ALA A 65 -0.91 -3.74 18.37
CA ALA A 65 -1.09 -2.64 19.32
C ALA A 65 -2.23 -1.67 18.95
N LYS A 66 -2.89 -1.10 19.96
CA LYS A 66 -3.96 -0.11 19.76
C LYS A 66 -3.40 1.30 19.52
N MET A 67 -4.24 2.19 19.02
CA MET A 67 -3.85 3.60 18.89
C MET A 67 -3.63 4.24 20.26
N GLY A 68 -2.65 5.14 20.35
CA GLY A 68 -2.27 5.80 21.60
C GLY A 68 -1.24 5.05 22.44
N GLU A 69 -0.91 3.79 22.11
CA GLU A 69 0.11 3.02 22.84
C GLU A 69 1.53 3.48 22.48
N GLU A 70 2.43 3.43 23.47
CA GLU A 70 3.86 3.64 23.27
C GLU A 70 4.53 2.38 22.72
N LEU A 71 5.11 2.50 21.54
CA LEU A 71 5.75 1.42 20.80
C LEU A 71 7.22 1.71 20.54
N ARG A 72 7.99 0.68 20.20
CA ARG A 72 9.39 0.82 19.78
C ARG A 72 9.52 0.60 18.28
N CYS A 73 10.27 1.47 17.62
CA CYS A 73 10.53 1.30 16.19
C CYS A 73 11.43 0.08 15.97
N PRO A 74 11.03 -0.88 15.12
CA PRO A 74 11.84 -2.07 14.86
C PRO A 74 13.19 -1.73 14.18
N MET A 75 13.30 -0.58 13.49
CA MET A 75 14.53 -0.21 12.79
C MET A 75 15.54 0.58 13.63
N CYS A 76 15.06 1.53 14.43
CA CYS A 76 15.93 2.46 15.16
C CYS A 76 15.80 2.37 16.67
N GLY A 77 14.90 1.52 17.19
CA GLY A 77 14.68 1.30 18.62
C GLY A 77 14.01 2.45 19.38
N ARG A 78 13.79 3.61 18.74
CA ARG A 78 13.16 4.78 19.39
C ARG A 78 11.72 4.49 19.78
N LYS A 79 11.31 5.03 20.93
CA LYS A 79 9.91 5.02 21.38
C LYS A 79 9.09 6.01 20.55
N PHE A 80 7.85 5.65 20.22
CA PHE A 80 6.89 6.51 19.54
C PHE A 80 5.46 6.14 19.93
N VAL A 81 4.55 7.11 19.88
CA VAL A 81 3.12 6.87 20.10
C VAL A 81 2.45 6.49 18.78
N LYS A 82 1.64 5.43 18.78
CA LYS A 82 0.89 5.00 17.59
C LYS A 82 -0.24 5.99 17.27
N LYS A 83 -0.11 6.74 16.18
CA LYS A 83 -1.11 7.73 15.73
C LYS A 83 -2.11 7.18 14.72
N SER A 84 -1.79 6.06 14.07
CA SER A 84 -2.64 5.41 13.08
C SER A 84 -2.59 3.89 13.23
N TYR A 85 -3.69 3.21 12.96
CA TYR A 85 -3.80 1.75 13.00
C TYR A 85 -2.71 1.04 12.17
N GLN A 86 -2.32 1.61 11.03
CA GLN A 86 -1.31 1.03 10.14
C GLN A 86 0.13 1.39 10.52
N GLN A 87 0.33 2.30 11.48
CA GLN A 87 1.66 2.79 11.84
C GLN A 87 2.42 1.74 12.65
N LYS A 88 3.48 1.19 12.05
CA LYS A 88 4.37 0.19 12.68
C LYS A 88 5.79 0.72 12.97
N PHE A 89 6.11 1.90 12.44
CA PHE A 89 7.42 2.54 12.52
C PHE A 89 7.28 3.97 13.06
N CYS A 90 8.35 4.49 13.65
CA CYS A 90 8.35 5.87 14.14
C CYS A 90 8.30 6.91 13.01
N THR A 91 8.88 6.61 11.85
CA THR A 91 8.95 7.53 10.70
C THR A 91 8.87 6.77 9.37
N ASN A 92 8.45 7.48 8.31
CA ASN A 92 8.46 6.94 6.95
C ASN A 92 9.87 6.53 6.50
N ASN A 93 10.91 7.25 6.92
CA ASN A 93 12.29 6.89 6.63
C ASN A 93 12.66 5.50 7.20
N CYS A 94 12.19 5.18 8.41
CA CYS A 94 12.40 3.84 8.98
C CYS A 94 11.63 2.77 8.20
N LYS A 95 10.41 3.06 7.76
CA LYS A 95 9.61 2.16 6.91
C LYS A 95 10.33 1.86 5.58
N VAL A 96 10.80 2.90 4.88
CA VAL A 96 11.52 2.75 3.61
C VAL A 96 12.84 1.99 3.81
N LYS A 97 13.63 2.37 4.82
CA LYS A 97 14.89 1.69 5.14
C LYS A 97 14.66 0.21 5.44
N TYR A 98 13.59 -0.13 6.17
CA TYR A 98 13.21 -1.52 6.41
C TYR A 98 12.88 -2.25 5.10
N HIS A 99 12.05 -1.67 4.23
CA HIS A 99 11.68 -2.30 2.96
C HIS A 99 12.87 -2.47 2.02
N ASN A 100 13.69 -1.44 1.80
CA ASN A 100 14.87 -1.53 0.93
C ASN A 100 15.85 -2.59 1.43
N LYS A 101 16.06 -2.62 2.73
CA LYS A 101 16.91 -3.62 3.37
C LYS A 101 16.33 -5.04 3.28
N ARG A 102 15.00 -5.20 3.27
CA ARG A 102 14.36 -6.52 3.12
C ARG A 102 14.41 -7.06 1.69
N GLN A 103 14.70 -6.21 0.71
CA GLN A 103 14.91 -6.58 -0.68
C GLN A 103 16.40 -6.82 -0.99
N VAL A 104 17.23 -7.22 -0.01
CA VAL A 104 18.60 -7.63 -0.34
C VAL A 104 18.53 -8.89 -1.18
N TRP A 105 18.94 -8.75 -2.43
CA TRP A 105 19.10 -9.79 -3.43
C TRP A 105 20.51 -10.38 -3.31
N TYR A 106 20.63 -11.71 -3.47
CA TYR A 106 21.91 -12.39 -3.66
C TYR A 106 22.08 -12.71 -5.13
#